data_AF-A0A2S9DI01-F1
#
_entry.id   AF-A0A2S9DI01-F1
#
_cell.length_a   1.000
_cell.length_b   1.000
_cell.length_c   1.000
_cell.angle_alpha   90.00
_cell.angle_beta   90.00
_cell.angle_gamma   90.00
#
_symmetry.space_group_name_H-M   'P 1'
#
loop_
_entity.id
_entity.type
_entity.pdbx_description
1 polymer ?
#
loop_
_entity_poly.entity_id
_entity_poly.type
_entity_poly.pdbx_seq_one_letter_code
_entity_poly.pdbx_strand_id
1 'polypeptide(L)'
;MLHVLESRRPGSVEVLAHDAFAEIDSWDEVQIRRVSEAARVPDEAILGCSLAGGYLWKSAPPTLVVAESVSVRRQHFTLLHELGHHLQQTDPDLGEAVFSAEDTEAFEDAACDAFAARVLIPEDLVTESIDSEGLTVRSALALHRQTKASRAAICVRLAAELSAPGVFMVLAPDGTVNFAASRGGIFPPARGSDQSRNPLITAALEAPGSDQVIARDNTTIWYSTGHSSNRLYGQAAWCDGLLLALAVEHGAAWKKFSPPQANTSHRATDAWDRCEECNLGFRAKVICQKCGEARCPNGHCQCRFAKDRLCQECFLLKARSQFESENSVCRDCAE
;
A
#
# COMPACT_ATOMS: atom_id res chain seq x y z
N MET A 1 -1.01 -1.89 -17.41
CA MET A 1 -0.21 -0.72 -17.85
C MET A 1 1.17 -1.11 -18.33
N LEU A 2 2.13 -1.56 -17.50
CA LEU A 2 3.49 -1.89 -17.97
C LEU A 2 3.52 -2.86 -19.16
N HIS A 3 2.73 -3.93 -19.10
CA HIS A 3 2.64 -4.88 -20.21
C HIS A 3 2.10 -4.25 -21.50
N VAL A 4 1.12 -3.35 -21.39
CA VAL A 4 0.55 -2.59 -22.53
C VAL A 4 1.58 -1.62 -23.10
N LEU A 5 2.34 -0.94 -22.22
CA LEU A 5 3.41 -0.05 -22.64
C LEU A 5 4.50 -0.83 -23.40
N GLU A 6 4.98 -1.94 -22.84
CA GLU A 6 6.01 -2.76 -23.49
C GLU A 6 5.53 -3.45 -24.78
N SER A 7 4.25 -3.79 -24.89
CA SER A 7 3.71 -4.36 -26.13
C SER A 7 3.59 -3.33 -27.24
N ARG A 8 3.21 -2.10 -26.90
CA ARG A 8 3.10 -0.99 -27.86
C ARG A 8 4.46 -0.39 -28.22
N ARG A 9 5.35 -0.29 -27.24
CA ARG A 9 6.67 0.37 -27.33
C ARG A 9 7.73 -0.46 -26.58
N PRO A 10 8.25 -1.54 -27.20
CA PRO A 10 9.24 -2.40 -26.56
C PRO A 10 10.50 -1.66 -26.12
N GLY A 11 10.92 -1.86 -24.88
CA GLY A 11 12.11 -1.23 -24.28
C GLY A 11 11.89 0.20 -23.78
N SER A 12 10.69 0.76 -23.95
CA SER A 12 10.40 2.14 -23.52
C SER A 12 10.43 2.32 -22.01
N VAL A 13 10.13 1.29 -21.20
CA VAL A 13 10.15 1.42 -19.73
C VAL A 13 11.52 1.85 -19.22
N GLU A 14 12.60 1.27 -19.76
CA GLU A 14 13.97 1.61 -19.36
C GLU A 14 14.32 3.06 -19.75
N VAL A 15 13.93 3.49 -20.96
CA VAL A 15 14.19 4.85 -21.43
C VAL A 15 13.37 5.88 -20.65
N LEU A 16 12.10 5.58 -20.37
CA LEU A 16 11.22 6.43 -19.54
C LEU A 16 11.76 6.60 -18.11
N ALA A 17 12.32 5.54 -17.52
CA ALA A 17 12.95 5.60 -16.20
C ALA A 17 14.12 6.59 -16.17
N HIS A 18 14.85 6.71 -17.28
CA HIS A 18 15.97 7.64 -17.42
C HIS A 18 15.51 9.06 -17.76
N ASP A 19 14.68 9.22 -18.79
CA ASP A 19 14.18 10.52 -19.26
C ASP A 19 12.79 10.40 -19.90
N ALA A 20 11.77 10.39 -19.05
CA ALA A 20 10.37 10.36 -19.50
C ALA A 20 9.98 11.50 -20.45
N PHE A 21 10.60 12.68 -20.34
CA PHE A 21 10.27 13.80 -21.23
C PHE A 21 10.81 13.53 -22.63
N ALA A 22 12.10 13.23 -22.75
CA ALA A 22 12.72 12.99 -24.06
C ALA A 22 12.07 11.80 -24.79
N GLU A 23 11.74 10.74 -24.05
CA GLU A 23 11.09 9.56 -24.62
C GLU A 23 9.68 9.89 -25.12
N ILE A 24 8.82 10.48 -24.28
CA ILE A 24 7.42 10.77 -24.66
C ILE A 24 7.33 11.86 -25.74
N ASP A 25 8.25 12.82 -25.78
CA ASP A 25 8.30 13.86 -26.82
C ASP A 25 8.59 13.28 -28.22
N SER A 26 9.13 12.05 -28.29
CA SER A 26 9.34 11.32 -29.54
C SER A 26 8.10 10.57 -30.05
N TRP A 27 6.99 10.61 -29.31
CA TRP A 27 5.78 9.85 -29.63
C TRP A 27 4.76 10.71 -30.38
N ASP A 28 4.20 10.19 -31.47
CA ASP A 28 3.18 10.93 -32.26
C ASP A 28 1.76 10.88 -31.64
N GLU A 29 1.52 9.96 -30.70
CA GLU A 29 0.19 9.67 -30.13
C GLU A 29 -0.21 10.55 -28.95
N VAL A 30 0.76 11.26 -28.35
CA VAL A 30 0.58 12.17 -27.22
C VAL A 30 1.51 13.37 -27.39
N GLN A 31 1.17 14.49 -26.76
CA GLN A 31 2.06 15.65 -26.69
C GLN A 31 2.22 16.13 -25.25
N ILE A 32 3.35 16.73 -24.94
CA ILE A 32 3.64 17.24 -23.60
C ILE A 32 3.44 18.75 -23.58
N ARG A 33 2.74 19.27 -22.57
CA ARG A 33 2.65 20.71 -22.33
C ARG A 33 3.08 21.05 -20.92
N ARG A 34 4.19 21.76 -20.81
CA ARG A 34 4.64 22.36 -19.55
C ARG A 34 3.91 23.67 -19.30
N VAL A 35 3.42 23.87 -18.08
CA VAL A 35 2.67 25.07 -17.70
C VAL A 35 3.27 25.73 -16.46
N SER A 36 3.42 27.06 -16.50
CA SER A 36 3.76 27.83 -15.31
C SER A 36 2.57 27.87 -14.33
N GLU A 37 2.82 27.98 -13.03
CA GLU A 37 1.78 28.07 -11.99
C GLU A 37 0.79 29.24 -12.18
N ALA A 38 1.22 30.30 -12.86
CA ALA A 38 0.39 31.46 -13.19
C ALA A 38 -0.56 31.23 -14.39
N ALA A 39 -0.30 30.21 -15.20
CA ALA A 39 -1.18 29.81 -16.29
C ALA A 39 -2.24 28.87 -15.71
N ARG A 40 -3.51 29.29 -15.70
CA ARG A 40 -4.61 28.38 -15.39
C ARG A 40 -4.49 27.15 -16.30
N VAL A 41 -4.38 25.97 -15.68
CA VAL A 41 -4.66 24.72 -16.39
C VAL A 41 -6.07 24.90 -16.97
N PRO A 42 -6.29 24.66 -18.28
CA PRO A 42 -7.61 24.83 -18.87
C PRO A 42 -8.66 24.04 -18.07
N ASP A 43 -9.84 24.62 -17.83
CA ASP A 43 -10.94 23.99 -17.06
C ASP A 43 -11.38 22.63 -17.63
N GLU A 44 -10.94 22.29 -18.85
CA GLU A 44 -11.20 21.03 -19.56
C GLU A 44 -10.19 19.91 -19.25
N ALA A 45 -9.13 20.20 -18.47
CA ALA A 45 -8.39 19.13 -17.84
C ALA A 45 -9.35 18.39 -16.92
N ILE A 46 -9.35 17.06 -16.99
CA ILE A 46 -9.86 16.26 -15.88
C ILE A 46 -8.92 16.62 -14.72
N LEU A 47 -9.32 17.62 -13.92
CA LEU A 47 -8.66 18.06 -12.70
C LEU A 47 -8.97 17.04 -11.61
N GLY A 48 -8.58 15.79 -11.86
CA GLY A 48 -8.77 14.66 -10.95
C GLY A 48 -7.62 14.53 -9.96
N CYS A 49 -6.36 14.51 -10.43
CA CYS A 49 -5.26 14.13 -9.56
C CYS A 49 -4.16 15.20 -9.41
N SER A 50 -4.36 16.06 -8.41
CA SER A 50 -3.38 17.02 -7.85
C SER A 50 -2.97 18.20 -8.74
N LEU A 51 -2.79 19.38 -8.12
CA LEU A 51 -2.40 20.68 -8.71
C LEU A 51 -1.09 20.71 -9.53
N ALA A 52 -0.49 19.56 -9.87
CA ALA A 52 0.79 19.44 -10.54
C ALA A 52 0.72 18.93 -12.00
N GLY A 53 -0.41 18.38 -12.45
CA GLY A 53 -0.55 17.84 -13.82
C GLY A 53 -2.00 17.68 -14.28
N GLY A 54 -2.17 17.15 -15.48
CA GLY A 54 -3.48 16.71 -15.96
C GLY A 54 -3.47 16.16 -17.39
N TYR A 55 -4.44 15.31 -17.70
CA TYR A 55 -4.58 14.66 -19.00
C TYR A 55 -5.70 15.29 -19.83
N LEU A 56 -5.36 15.87 -20.98
CA LEU A 56 -6.32 16.44 -21.93
C LEU A 56 -6.61 15.46 -23.07
N TRP A 57 -7.58 14.59 -22.87
CA TRP A 57 -7.95 13.58 -23.88
C TRP A 57 -8.59 14.16 -25.15
N LYS A 58 -9.15 15.38 -25.08
CA LYS A 58 -9.85 16.03 -26.21
C LYS A 58 -8.92 16.72 -27.21
N SER A 59 -7.65 16.94 -26.87
CA SER A 59 -6.72 17.53 -27.83
C SER A 59 -6.28 16.50 -28.87
N ALA A 60 -5.79 16.97 -30.02
CA ALA A 60 -5.27 16.11 -31.08
C ALA A 60 -3.80 16.47 -31.37
N PRO A 61 -2.81 15.64 -30.98
CA PRO A 61 -2.95 14.45 -30.12
C PRO A 61 -3.33 14.81 -28.67
N PRO A 62 -3.79 13.85 -27.83
CA PRO A 62 -4.00 14.05 -26.40
C PRO A 62 -2.80 14.68 -25.68
N THR A 63 -3.04 15.61 -24.75
CA THR A 63 -1.96 16.41 -24.12
C THR A 63 -1.75 15.97 -22.67
N LEU A 64 -0.50 15.64 -22.33
CA LEU A 64 -0.05 15.45 -20.95
C LEU A 64 0.44 16.79 -20.40
N VAL A 65 -0.25 17.35 -19.42
CA VAL A 65 0.08 18.65 -18.82
C VAL A 65 0.90 18.44 -17.56
N VAL A 66 2.01 19.19 -17.42
CA VAL A 66 2.88 19.12 -16.25
C VAL A 66 3.23 20.54 -15.77
N ALA A 67 3.06 20.81 -14.48
CA ALA A 67 3.42 22.09 -13.88
C ALA A 67 4.95 22.24 -13.74
N GLU A 68 5.48 23.41 -14.11
CA GLU A 68 6.93 23.68 -14.06
C GLU A 68 7.44 24.05 -12.66
N SER A 69 6.56 24.51 -11.76
CA SER A 69 6.95 24.98 -10.42
C SER A 69 7.33 23.85 -9.45
N VAL A 70 7.14 22.59 -9.84
CA VAL A 70 7.54 21.43 -9.03
C VAL A 70 8.93 20.94 -9.41
N SER A 71 9.61 20.27 -8.48
CA SER A 71 10.94 19.68 -8.74
C SER A 71 10.94 18.74 -9.95
N VAL A 72 12.05 18.66 -10.68
CA VAL A 72 12.22 17.78 -11.86
C VAL A 72 11.76 16.35 -11.58
N ARG A 73 12.15 15.76 -10.45
CA ARG A 73 11.72 14.41 -10.04
C ARG A 73 10.19 14.26 -9.96
N ARG A 74 9.50 15.31 -9.49
CA ARG A 74 8.04 15.34 -9.43
C ARG A 74 7.43 15.55 -10.82
N GLN A 75 8.06 16.35 -11.68
CA GLN A 75 7.62 16.50 -13.07
C GLN A 75 7.64 15.16 -13.82
N HIS A 76 8.71 14.36 -13.68
CA HIS A 76 8.79 13.03 -14.29
C HIS A 76 7.70 12.08 -13.75
N PHE A 77 7.47 12.08 -12.44
CA PHE A 77 6.40 11.28 -11.85
C PHE A 77 5.02 11.69 -12.38
N THR A 78 4.73 13.00 -12.39
CA THR A 78 3.47 13.52 -12.91
C THR A 78 3.30 13.17 -14.39
N LEU A 79 4.32 13.36 -15.22
CA LEU A 79 4.25 12.99 -16.64
C LEU A 79 3.90 11.51 -16.85
N LEU A 80 4.52 10.62 -16.08
CA LEU A 80 4.25 9.18 -16.15
C LEU A 80 2.87 8.82 -15.56
N HIS A 81 2.41 9.56 -14.56
CA HIS A 81 1.05 9.41 -14.02
C HIS A 81 0.01 9.76 -15.10
N GLU A 82 0.17 10.90 -15.80
CA GLU A 82 -0.71 11.28 -16.91
C GLU A 82 -0.61 10.29 -18.10
N LEU A 83 0.56 9.73 -18.35
CA LEU A 83 0.70 8.62 -19.31
C LEU A 83 -0.10 7.39 -18.86
N GLY A 84 -0.18 7.10 -17.57
CA GLY A 84 -1.04 6.05 -17.01
C GLY A 84 -2.50 6.24 -17.40
N HIS A 85 -3.04 7.46 -17.24
CA HIS A 85 -4.40 7.80 -17.69
C HIS A 85 -4.56 7.62 -19.20
N HIS A 86 -3.59 8.06 -19.99
CA HIS A 86 -3.61 7.83 -21.44
C HIS A 86 -3.70 6.33 -21.78
N LEU A 87 -2.94 5.48 -21.11
CA LEU A 87 -2.99 4.02 -21.31
C LEU A 87 -4.35 3.43 -20.89
N GLN A 88 -4.93 3.86 -19.76
CA GLN A 88 -6.26 3.41 -19.33
C GLN A 88 -7.36 3.83 -20.32
N GLN A 89 -7.24 5.02 -20.91
CA GLN A 89 -8.23 5.56 -21.85
C GLN A 89 -8.12 4.97 -23.26
N THR A 90 -6.94 4.48 -23.65
CA THR A 90 -6.69 3.96 -25.01
C THR A 90 -6.55 2.44 -25.07
N ASP A 91 -6.57 1.75 -23.94
CA ASP A 91 -6.53 0.30 -23.87
C ASP A 91 -7.85 -0.25 -23.30
N PRO A 92 -8.65 -0.98 -24.08
CA PRO A 92 -9.97 -1.45 -23.64
C PRO A 92 -9.92 -2.30 -22.36
N ASP A 93 -8.90 -3.15 -22.21
CA ASP A 93 -8.79 -4.04 -21.05
C ASP A 93 -8.44 -3.26 -19.77
N LEU A 94 -7.58 -2.24 -19.89
CA LEU A 94 -7.30 -1.34 -18.76
C LEU A 94 -8.51 -0.47 -18.41
N GLY A 95 -9.23 0.05 -19.41
CA GLY A 95 -10.44 0.84 -19.20
C GLY A 95 -11.55 0.05 -18.51
N GLU A 96 -11.79 -1.20 -18.93
CA GLU A 96 -12.76 -2.10 -18.29
C GLU A 96 -12.39 -2.42 -16.84
N ALA A 97 -11.09 -2.62 -16.55
CA ALA A 97 -10.61 -2.87 -15.20
C ALA A 97 -10.86 -1.68 -14.27
N VAL A 98 -10.69 -0.45 -14.76
CA VAL A 98 -11.00 0.79 -14.02
C VAL A 98 -12.50 0.89 -13.78
N PHE A 99 -13.31 0.71 -14.82
CA PHE A 99 -14.78 0.80 -14.73
C PHE A 99 -15.39 -0.23 -13.78
N SER A 100 -14.77 -1.40 -13.66
CA SER A 100 -15.22 -2.48 -12.78
C SER A 100 -14.90 -2.29 -11.29
N ALA A 101 -14.11 -1.27 -10.92
CA ALA A 101 -13.74 -1.02 -9.54
C ALA A 101 -14.90 -0.41 -8.73
N GLU A 102 -15.01 -0.77 -7.44
CA GLU A 102 -16.05 -0.21 -6.55
C GLU A 102 -15.92 1.30 -6.36
N ASP A 103 -14.68 1.79 -6.26
CA ASP A 103 -14.33 3.20 -6.23
C ASP A 103 -13.41 3.49 -7.43
N THR A 104 -14.03 3.86 -8.55
CA THR A 104 -13.36 4.04 -9.83
C THR A 104 -12.27 5.10 -9.77
N GLU A 105 -12.55 6.26 -9.17
CA GLU A 105 -11.61 7.38 -9.11
C GLU A 105 -10.40 7.03 -8.25
N ALA A 106 -10.62 6.49 -7.05
CA ALA A 106 -9.52 6.09 -6.18
C ALA A 106 -8.67 4.95 -6.77
N PHE A 107 -9.29 4.01 -7.48
CA PHE A 107 -8.59 2.92 -8.14
C PHE A 107 -7.77 3.41 -9.35
N GLU A 108 -8.36 4.29 -10.18
CA GLU A 108 -7.70 4.88 -11.35
C GLU A 108 -6.42 5.60 -10.92
N ASP A 109 -6.52 6.52 -9.96
CA ASP A 109 -5.40 7.30 -9.42
C ASP A 109 -4.33 6.40 -8.81
N ALA A 110 -4.72 5.43 -7.98
CA ALA A 110 -3.78 4.51 -7.35
C ALA A 110 -3.04 3.64 -8.39
N ALA A 111 -3.72 3.25 -9.47
CA ALA A 111 -3.13 2.48 -10.55
C ALA A 111 -2.14 3.32 -11.37
N CYS A 112 -2.44 4.59 -11.64
CA CYS A 112 -1.52 5.54 -12.28
C CYS A 112 -0.29 5.83 -11.43
N ASP A 113 -0.47 6.05 -10.12
CA ASP A 113 0.63 6.23 -9.17
C ASP A 113 1.54 4.99 -9.11
N ALA A 114 0.95 3.79 -9.05
CA ALA A 114 1.69 2.53 -9.06
C ALA A 114 2.45 2.33 -10.38
N PHE A 115 1.84 2.68 -11.51
CA PHE A 115 2.50 2.63 -12.82
C PHE A 115 3.70 3.57 -12.88
N ALA A 116 3.51 4.86 -12.56
CA ALA A 116 4.58 5.85 -12.58
C ALA A 116 5.74 5.46 -11.63
N ALA A 117 5.40 4.97 -10.43
CA ALA A 117 6.39 4.50 -9.47
C ALA A 117 7.19 3.29 -9.99
N ARG A 118 6.55 2.32 -10.66
CA ARG A 118 7.23 1.13 -11.20
C ARG A 118 8.09 1.44 -12.43
N VAL A 119 7.71 2.42 -13.25
CA VAL A 119 8.57 2.89 -14.34
C VAL A 119 9.81 3.57 -13.79
N LEU A 120 9.67 4.48 -12.82
CA LEU A 120 10.81 5.21 -12.24
C LEU A 120 11.69 4.35 -11.32
N ILE A 121 11.13 3.28 -10.75
CA ILE A 121 11.79 2.41 -9.79
C ILE A 121 11.57 0.94 -10.21
N PRO A 122 12.40 0.45 -11.14
CA PRO A 122 12.45 -0.95 -11.55
C PRO A 122 12.63 -1.95 -10.39
N GLU A 123 12.19 -3.19 -10.60
CA GLU A 123 12.14 -4.25 -9.58
C GLU A 123 13.52 -4.71 -9.09
N ASP A 124 14.49 -4.76 -9.99
CA ASP A 124 15.90 -5.02 -9.69
C ASP A 124 16.46 -3.99 -8.72
N LEU A 125 16.22 -2.69 -8.95
CA LEU A 125 16.67 -1.64 -8.02
C LEU A 125 15.99 -1.74 -6.66
N VAL A 126 14.70 -2.10 -6.62
CA VAL A 126 14.01 -2.35 -5.35
C VAL A 126 14.67 -3.50 -4.61
N THR A 127 14.89 -4.63 -5.29
CA THR A 127 15.51 -5.82 -4.71
C THR A 127 16.92 -5.53 -4.20
N GLU A 128 17.72 -4.79 -4.95
CA GLU A 128 19.08 -4.38 -4.56
C GLU A 128 19.09 -3.39 -3.37
N SER A 129 18.03 -2.59 -3.20
CA SER A 129 17.90 -1.62 -2.11
C SER A 129 17.40 -2.22 -0.79
N ILE A 130 16.87 -3.44 -0.83
CA ILE A 130 16.32 -4.14 0.35
C ILE A 130 17.37 -5.15 0.83
N ASP A 131 17.91 -4.91 2.03
CA ASP A 131 18.85 -5.83 2.66
C ASP A 131 18.19 -7.16 3.01
N SER A 132 18.99 -8.19 3.28
CA SER A 132 18.50 -9.51 3.70
C SER A 132 17.64 -9.49 4.97
N GLU A 133 17.81 -8.46 5.82
CA GLU A 133 17.02 -8.24 7.03
C GLU A 133 15.63 -7.63 6.74
N GLY A 134 15.42 -7.12 5.52
CA GLY A 134 14.16 -6.58 5.04
C GLY A 134 14.14 -5.06 4.87
N LEU A 135 12.94 -4.55 4.58
CA LEU A 135 12.72 -3.18 4.18
C LEU A 135 12.89 -2.18 5.35
N THR A 136 13.71 -1.15 5.13
CA THR A 136 13.95 -0.08 6.12
C THR A 136 13.85 1.30 5.48
N VAL A 137 13.92 2.37 6.28
CA VAL A 137 14.03 3.72 5.72
C VAL A 137 15.33 3.91 4.91
N ARG A 138 16.37 3.10 5.14
CA ARG A 138 17.61 3.15 4.35
C ARG A 138 17.40 2.71 2.91
N SER A 139 16.51 1.75 2.67
CA SER A 139 16.11 1.36 1.32
C SER A 139 15.52 2.53 0.55
N ALA A 140 14.68 3.35 1.20
CA ALA A 140 14.13 4.56 0.61
C ALA A 140 15.22 5.60 0.29
N LEU A 141 16.19 5.78 1.19
CA LEU A 141 17.33 6.67 0.95
C LEU A 141 18.21 6.19 -0.21
N ALA A 142 18.45 4.87 -0.32
CA ALA A 142 19.23 4.28 -1.40
C ALA A 142 18.55 4.52 -2.76
N LEU A 143 17.25 4.22 -2.86
CA LEU A 143 16.47 4.47 -4.07
C LEU A 143 16.45 5.95 -4.46
N HIS A 144 16.32 6.86 -3.50
CA HIS A 144 16.35 8.31 -3.78
C HIS A 144 17.68 8.78 -4.37
N ARG A 145 18.80 8.15 -3.97
CA ARG A 145 20.13 8.46 -4.51
C ARG A 145 20.35 7.85 -5.89
N GLN A 146 19.85 6.65 -6.12
CA GLN A 146 20.08 5.88 -7.34
C GLN A 146 19.13 6.26 -8.48
N THR A 147 17.98 6.87 -8.17
CA THR A 147 16.92 7.14 -9.15
C THR A 147 16.59 8.63 -9.27
N LYS A 148 15.90 8.98 -10.36
CA LYS A 148 15.22 10.28 -10.51
C LYS A 148 13.81 10.28 -9.90
N ALA A 149 13.44 9.24 -9.14
CA ALA A 149 12.13 9.13 -8.55
C ALA A 149 11.92 10.16 -7.45
N SER A 150 10.69 10.69 -7.34
CA SER A 150 10.32 11.54 -6.22
C SER A 150 10.20 10.72 -4.93
N ARG A 151 10.32 11.37 -3.77
CA ARG A 151 10.10 10.72 -2.46
C ARG A 151 8.71 10.06 -2.37
N ALA A 152 7.69 10.70 -2.96
CA ALA A 152 6.35 10.14 -3.01
C ALA A 152 6.31 8.84 -3.84
N ALA A 153 6.94 8.83 -5.02
CA ALA A 153 7.06 7.64 -5.86
C ALA A 153 7.77 6.50 -5.12
N ILE A 154 8.85 6.81 -4.39
CA ILE A 154 9.57 5.85 -3.54
C ILE A 154 8.66 5.31 -2.43
N CYS A 155 7.88 6.17 -1.76
CA CYS A 155 6.91 5.72 -0.76
C CYS A 155 5.85 4.78 -1.35
N VAL A 156 5.29 5.10 -2.52
CA VAL A 156 4.32 4.22 -3.21
C VAL A 156 4.96 2.88 -3.52
N ARG A 157 6.15 2.88 -4.15
CA ARG A 157 6.86 1.66 -4.53
C ARG A 157 7.18 0.79 -3.33
N LEU A 158 7.76 1.36 -2.28
CA LEU A 158 8.17 0.61 -1.11
C LEU A 158 7.00 0.19 -0.22
N ALA A 159 5.89 0.95 -0.18
CA ALA A 159 4.69 0.52 0.54
C ALA A 159 4.12 -0.78 -0.06
N ALA A 160 4.21 -0.95 -1.38
CA ALA A 160 3.83 -2.18 -2.05
C ALA A 160 4.71 -3.38 -1.66
N GLU A 161 5.92 -3.18 -1.13
CA GLU A 161 6.83 -4.26 -0.70
C GLU A 161 6.71 -4.61 0.79
N LEU A 162 5.86 -3.90 1.54
CA LEU A 162 5.70 -4.17 2.97
C LEU A 162 5.12 -5.58 3.22
N SER A 163 5.83 -6.37 4.02
CA SER A 163 5.40 -7.71 4.45
C SER A 163 4.36 -7.69 5.58
N ALA A 164 4.14 -6.53 6.20
CA ALA A 164 3.21 -6.30 7.28
C ALA A 164 2.42 -5.00 7.06
N PRO A 165 1.26 -4.81 7.72
CA PRO A 165 0.58 -3.52 7.76
C PRO A 165 1.53 -2.39 8.13
N GLY A 166 1.58 -1.36 7.28
CA GLY A 166 2.56 -0.29 7.41
C GLY A 166 2.26 0.92 6.55
N VAL A 167 2.99 2.00 6.81
CA VAL A 167 2.91 3.26 6.07
C VAL A 167 4.29 3.87 5.87
N PHE A 168 4.54 4.38 4.67
CA PHE A 168 5.60 5.31 4.38
C PHE A 168 5.06 6.73 4.31
N MET A 169 5.81 7.68 4.85
CA MET A 169 5.43 9.09 4.91
C MET A 169 6.60 9.97 4.46
N VAL A 170 6.26 11.03 3.73
CA VAL A 170 7.13 12.17 3.45
C VAL A 170 6.61 13.35 4.25
N LEU A 171 7.43 13.94 5.11
CA LEU A 171 7.05 15.06 5.95
C LEU A 171 7.95 16.28 5.68
N ALA A 172 7.36 17.47 5.81
CA ALA A 172 8.05 18.74 5.83
C ALA A 172 8.83 18.93 7.15
N PRO A 173 9.76 19.90 7.22
CA PRO A 173 10.59 20.11 8.41
C PRO A 173 9.86 20.50 9.69
N ASP A 174 8.59 20.85 9.60
CA ASP A 174 7.71 21.15 10.72
C ASP A 174 6.91 19.91 11.20
N GLY A 175 7.05 18.77 10.53
CA GLY A 175 6.27 17.55 10.80
C GLY A 175 4.96 17.47 10.03
N THR A 176 4.67 18.39 9.11
CA THR A 176 3.47 18.35 8.26
C THR A 176 3.62 17.29 7.17
N VAL A 177 2.59 16.47 6.94
CA VAL A 177 2.60 15.41 5.92
C VAL A 177 2.51 15.99 4.51
N ASN A 178 3.54 15.75 3.69
CA ASN A 178 3.53 16.07 2.27
C ASN A 178 2.90 14.97 1.43
N PHE A 179 3.13 13.71 1.81
CA PHE A 179 2.64 12.51 1.13
C PHE A 179 2.69 11.30 2.06
N ALA A 180 1.80 10.32 1.88
CA ALA A 180 1.86 9.04 2.56
C ALA A 180 1.27 7.93 1.71
N ALA A 181 1.85 6.73 1.78
CA ALA A 181 1.36 5.52 1.13
C ALA A 181 1.41 4.35 2.12
N SER A 182 0.35 3.56 2.19
CA SER A 182 0.21 2.47 3.16
C SER A 182 -0.15 1.13 2.51
N ARG A 183 0.04 0.06 3.30
CA ARG A 183 -0.38 -1.31 2.99
C ARG A 183 -0.99 -1.95 4.23
N GLY A 184 -1.92 -2.89 4.03
CA GLY A 184 -2.37 -3.81 5.09
C GLY A 184 -3.37 -3.23 6.11
N GLY A 185 -4.25 -2.32 5.72
CA GLY A 185 -5.32 -1.81 6.60
C GLY A 185 -4.88 -0.72 7.59
N ILE A 186 -3.68 -0.17 7.41
CA ILE A 186 -3.30 1.12 7.98
C ILE A 186 -3.86 2.22 7.08
N PHE A 187 -4.59 3.17 7.67
CA PHE A 187 -4.97 4.39 6.98
C PHE A 187 -3.77 5.35 6.96
N PRO A 188 -3.36 5.85 5.79
CA PRO A 188 -2.29 6.83 5.74
C PRO A 188 -2.78 8.17 6.32
N PRO A 189 -1.93 8.95 7.00
CA PRO A 189 -2.31 10.29 7.42
C PRO A 189 -2.60 11.17 6.21
N ALA A 190 -3.59 12.05 6.35
CA ALA A 190 -3.94 12.98 5.29
C ALA A 190 -2.80 13.96 5.00
N ARG A 191 -2.66 14.37 3.74
CA ARG A 191 -1.78 15.47 3.36
C ARG A 191 -2.13 16.73 4.14
N GLY A 192 -1.11 17.47 4.58
CA GLY A 192 -1.28 18.68 5.39
C GLY A 192 -1.59 18.41 6.86
N SER A 193 -1.76 17.15 7.29
CA SER A 193 -1.91 16.83 8.71
C SER A 193 -0.58 16.96 9.45
N ASP A 194 -0.65 17.39 10.70
CA ASP A 194 0.50 17.56 11.59
C ASP A 194 0.83 16.24 12.30
N GLN A 195 2.08 15.79 12.18
CA GLN A 195 2.62 14.62 12.89
C GLN A 195 3.73 14.99 13.88
N SER A 196 3.94 16.27 14.19
CA SER A 196 4.97 16.75 15.14
C SER A 196 4.85 16.14 16.54
N ARG A 197 3.65 15.67 16.91
CA ARG A 197 3.35 14.96 18.18
C ARG A 197 3.66 13.47 18.16
N ASN A 198 4.01 12.89 17.00
CA ASN A 198 4.43 11.50 16.90
C ASN A 198 5.84 11.35 17.49
N PRO A 199 6.08 10.46 18.48
CA PRO A 199 7.39 10.32 19.14
C PRO A 199 8.58 10.07 18.21
N LEU A 200 8.35 9.42 17.06
CA LEU A 200 9.37 9.25 16.02
C LEU A 200 9.70 10.57 15.33
N ILE A 201 8.67 11.31 14.94
CA ILE A 201 8.80 12.57 14.21
C ILE A 201 9.39 13.63 15.13
N THR A 202 8.90 13.77 16.36
CA THR A 202 9.49 14.66 17.38
C THR A 202 10.99 14.44 17.51
N ALA A 203 11.41 13.18 17.67
CA ALA A 203 12.83 12.84 17.80
C ALA A 203 13.64 13.16 16.54
N ALA A 204 13.04 13.04 15.35
CA ALA A 204 13.70 13.40 14.09
C ALA A 204 13.80 14.90 13.86
N LEU A 205 12.84 15.68 14.35
CA LEU A 205 12.85 17.14 14.30
C LEU A 205 13.86 17.76 15.27
N GLU A 206 14.21 17.07 16.37
CA GLU A 206 15.28 17.50 17.28
C GLU A 206 16.69 17.37 16.68
N ALA A 207 16.85 16.60 15.60
CA ALA A 207 18.12 16.40 14.90
C ALA A 207 18.00 16.66 13.38
N PRO A 208 17.64 17.90 12.96
CA PRO A 208 17.39 18.22 11.57
C PRO A 208 18.65 18.07 10.72
N GLY A 209 18.51 17.47 9.53
CA GLY A 209 19.61 17.31 8.59
C GLY A 209 20.67 16.28 8.99
N SER A 210 20.43 15.49 10.04
CA SER A 210 21.30 14.37 10.39
C SER A 210 21.10 13.20 9.42
N ASP A 211 22.20 12.59 8.97
CA ASP A 211 22.19 11.32 8.21
C ASP A 211 21.83 10.10 9.09
N GLN A 212 21.56 10.33 10.38
CA GLN A 212 21.21 9.29 11.32
C GLN A 212 19.78 8.78 11.10
N VAL A 213 19.65 7.45 11.05
CA VAL A 213 18.36 6.78 11.14
C VAL A 213 17.92 6.75 12.59
N ILE A 214 16.72 7.27 12.86
CA ILE A 214 16.09 7.30 14.17
C ILE A 214 15.03 6.21 14.20
N ALA A 215 14.93 5.46 15.30
CA ALA A 215 13.93 4.42 15.47
C ALA A 215 13.18 4.57 16.79
N ARG A 216 11.87 4.27 16.79
CA ARG A 216 10.98 4.29 17.95
C ARG A 216 9.99 3.13 17.90
N ASP A 217 9.66 2.57 19.07
CA ASP A 217 8.69 1.46 19.20
C ASP A 217 7.29 1.94 19.62
N ASN A 218 7.11 3.26 19.75
CA ASN A 218 5.88 3.92 20.18
C ASN A 218 5.41 4.97 19.17
N THR A 219 5.68 4.73 17.88
CA THR A 219 5.27 5.59 16.77
C THR A 219 3.74 5.53 16.63
N THR A 220 3.08 6.66 16.37
CA THR A 220 1.62 6.71 16.18
C THR A 220 1.26 7.67 15.04
N ILE A 221 0.30 7.29 14.21
CA ILE A 221 -0.28 8.17 13.18
C ILE A 221 -1.39 9.00 13.81
N TRP A 222 -1.34 10.31 13.66
CA TRP A 222 -2.41 11.22 14.09
C TRP A 222 -3.34 11.50 12.91
N TYR A 223 -4.63 11.23 13.07
CA TYR A 223 -5.63 11.48 12.03
C TYR A 223 -6.31 12.83 12.25
N SER A 224 -6.76 13.44 11.16
CA SER A 224 -7.51 14.72 11.18
C SER A 224 -8.81 14.64 11.98
N THR A 225 -9.35 13.44 12.18
CA THR A 225 -10.53 13.16 13.02
C THR A 225 -10.25 13.26 14.53
N GLY A 226 -8.99 13.47 14.94
CA GLY A 226 -8.58 13.58 16.34
C GLY A 226 -8.22 12.24 17.00
N HIS A 227 -8.38 11.12 16.31
CA HIS A 227 -7.93 9.80 16.77
C HIS A 227 -6.48 9.53 16.35
N SER A 228 -5.85 8.56 17.01
CA SER A 228 -4.53 8.05 16.62
C SER A 228 -4.59 6.56 16.28
N SER A 229 -3.63 6.09 15.50
CA SER A 229 -3.41 4.67 15.30
C SER A 229 -3.01 3.96 16.60
N ASN A 230 -3.02 2.62 16.56
CA ASN A 230 -2.24 1.83 17.51
C ASN A 230 -0.75 2.21 17.43
N ARG A 231 0.03 1.77 18.43
CA ARG A 231 1.49 1.92 18.41
C ARG A 231 2.09 1.12 17.26
N LEU A 232 3.10 1.68 16.63
CA LEU A 232 3.84 1.12 15.52
C LEU A 232 5.33 1.15 15.84
N TYR A 233 6.07 0.21 15.25
CA TYR A 233 7.51 0.35 15.13
C TYR A 233 7.79 1.32 14.00
N GLY A 234 8.62 2.32 14.23
CA GLY A 234 8.93 3.30 13.22
C GLY A 234 10.41 3.60 13.10
N GLN A 235 10.80 3.97 11.88
CA GLN A 235 12.10 4.50 11.51
C GLN A 235 11.93 5.77 10.70
N ALA A 236 12.82 6.74 10.89
CA ALA A 236 12.82 7.97 10.12
C ALA A 236 14.25 8.44 9.83
N ALA A 237 14.41 9.14 8.70
CA ALA A 237 15.68 9.76 8.30
C ALA A 237 15.44 10.96 7.38
N TRP A 238 16.31 11.95 7.46
CA TRP A 238 16.27 13.11 6.58
C TRP A 238 16.76 12.76 5.17
N CYS A 239 16.16 13.40 4.18
CA CYS A 239 16.42 13.19 2.76
C CYS A 239 16.21 14.52 2.03
N ASP A 240 17.30 15.21 1.66
CA ASP A 240 17.38 16.60 1.14
C ASP A 240 16.30 17.55 1.70
N GLY A 241 16.33 17.80 3.01
CA GLY A 241 15.45 18.78 3.66
C GLY A 241 14.01 18.31 3.87
N LEU A 242 13.66 17.07 3.55
CA LEU A 242 12.39 16.43 3.93
C LEU A 242 12.65 15.21 4.81
N LEU A 243 11.68 14.85 5.64
CA LEU A 243 11.76 13.67 6.49
C LEU A 243 11.05 12.49 5.83
N LEU A 244 11.77 11.38 5.64
CA LEU A 244 11.17 10.10 5.29
C LEU A 244 10.93 9.30 6.56
N ALA A 245 9.73 8.72 6.69
CA ALA A 245 9.39 7.86 7.80
C ALA A 245 8.70 6.58 7.31
N LEU A 246 9.01 5.47 7.97
CA LEU A 246 8.39 4.16 7.84
C LEU A 246 7.80 3.79 9.19
N ALA A 247 6.55 3.34 9.24
CA ALA A 247 5.94 2.77 10.43
C ALA A 247 5.21 1.46 10.10
N VAL A 248 5.39 0.42 10.91
CA VAL A 248 4.80 -0.92 10.72
C VAL A 248 4.21 -1.48 12.01
N GLU A 249 3.13 -2.26 11.91
CA GLU A 249 2.49 -2.89 13.07
C GLU A 249 3.35 -4.00 13.70
N HIS A 250 4.11 -4.73 12.89
CA HIS A 250 5.01 -5.82 13.27
C HIS A 250 6.04 -6.10 12.17
N GLY A 251 6.96 -7.04 12.42
CA GLY A 251 7.96 -7.45 11.41
C GLY A 251 8.93 -6.34 10.99
N ALA A 252 9.26 -5.43 11.92
CA ALA A 252 10.23 -4.37 11.67
C ALA A 252 11.62 -4.96 11.41
N ALA A 253 12.10 -4.84 10.17
CA ALA A 253 13.37 -5.39 9.69
C ALA A 253 14.60 -5.00 10.55
N TRP A 254 14.55 -3.84 11.21
CA TRP A 254 15.63 -3.36 12.08
C TRP A 254 15.60 -3.92 13.50
N LYS A 255 14.72 -4.89 13.80
CA LYS A 255 14.62 -5.54 15.11
C LYS A 255 14.72 -7.05 14.97
N LYS A 256 15.49 -7.67 15.87
CA LYS A 256 15.54 -9.14 16.01
C LYS A 256 14.18 -9.75 16.37
N PHE A 257 13.33 -8.98 17.05
CA PHE A 257 11.98 -9.40 17.43
C PHE A 257 11.06 -8.17 17.49
N SER A 258 9.96 -8.23 16.73
CA SER A 258 8.96 -7.15 16.60
C SER A 258 7.57 -7.78 16.46
N PRO A 259 6.97 -8.27 17.55
CA PRO A 259 5.64 -8.86 17.51
C PRO A 259 4.57 -7.80 17.20
N PRO A 260 3.35 -8.20 16.79
CA PRO A 260 2.19 -7.31 16.73
C PRO A 260 2.08 -6.47 18.00
N GLN A 261 2.01 -5.17 17.81
CA GLN A 261 1.76 -4.21 18.87
C GLN A 261 0.38 -4.42 19.50
N ALA A 262 0.17 -3.84 20.69
CA ALA A 262 -1.11 -3.99 21.39
C ALA A 262 -2.29 -3.58 20.48
N ASN A 263 -3.32 -4.43 20.44
CA ASN A 263 -4.51 -4.28 19.60
C ASN A 263 -4.27 -4.38 18.07
N THR A 264 -3.12 -4.87 17.61
CA THR A 264 -2.86 -5.17 16.18
C THR A 264 -2.77 -6.67 15.87
N SER A 265 -2.86 -7.54 16.88
CA SER A 265 -2.76 -9.00 16.74
C SER A 265 -3.83 -9.63 15.84
N HIS A 266 -5.02 -9.02 15.74
CA HIS A 266 -6.10 -9.49 14.86
C HIS A 266 -5.82 -9.25 13.37
N ARG A 267 -4.77 -8.50 13.02
CA ARG A 267 -4.41 -8.12 11.63
C ARG A 267 -3.20 -8.86 11.07
N ALA A 268 -2.51 -9.66 11.89
CA ALA A 268 -1.46 -10.53 11.40
C ALA A 268 -2.08 -11.63 10.52
N THR A 269 -2.03 -11.43 9.20
CA THR A 269 -2.53 -12.38 8.18
C THR A 269 -1.78 -13.71 8.16
N ASP A 270 -0.80 -13.88 9.06
CA ASP A 270 0.01 -15.07 9.24
C ASP A 270 -0.20 -15.71 10.62
N ALA A 271 -1.44 -15.64 11.12
CA ALA A 271 -1.83 -16.46 12.26
C ALA A 271 -1.68 -17.94 11.88
N TRP A 272 -0.60 -18.55 12.36
CA TRP A 272 -0.52 -19.99 12.45
C TRP A 272 -1.53 -20.43 13.50
N ASP A 273 -2.48 -21.23 13.07
CA ASP A 273 -3.52 -21.81 13.91
C ASP A 273 -3.36 -23.33 13.94
N ARG A 274 -3.94 -23.97 14.94
CA ARG A 274 -3.95 -25.43 15.05
C ARG A 274 -5.38 -25.90 15.05
N CYS A 275 -5.72 -26.75 14.08
CA CYS A 275 -7.05 -27.32 14.03
C CYS A 275 -7.21 -28.31 15.19
N GLU A 276 -8.14 -28.05 16.11
CA GLU A 276 -8.39 -28.94 17.26
C GLU A 276 -8.93 -30.31 16.83
N GLU A 277 -9.57 -30.42 15.66
CA GLU A 277 -10.13 -31.67 15.14
C GLU A 277 -9.06 -32.59 14.53
N CYS A 278 -8.23 -32.06 13.63
CA CYS A 278 -7.24 -32.86 12.91
C CYS A 278 -5.81 -32.66 13.45
N ASN A 279 -5.67 -31.88 14.52
CA ASN A 279 -4.41 -31.51 15.19
C ASN A 279 -3.32 -30.95 14.25
N LEU A 280 -3.73 -30.45 13.08
CA LEU A 280 -2.83 -29.94 12.04
C LEU A 280 -2.54 -28.47 12.33
N GLY A 281 -1.26 -28.11 12.42
CA GLY A 281 -0.83 -26.71 12.37
C GLY A 281 -0.94 -26.18 10.95
N PHE A 282 -1.64 -25.06 10.75
CA PHE A 282 -1.87 -24.48 9.44
C PHE A 282 -1.79 -22.96 9.50
N ARG A 283 -1.41 -22.32 8.39
CA ARG A 283 -1.50 -20.87 8.23
C ARG A 283 -2.95 -20.50 7.90
N ALA A 284 -3.57 -19.63 8.69
CA ALA A 284 -4.95 -19.20 8.51
C ALA A 284 -5.10 -18.36 7.24
N LYS A 285 -5.48 -19.01 6.12
CA LYS A 285 -5.70 -18.35 4.82
C LYS A 285 -7.16 -18.01 4.54
N VAL A 286 -8.09 -18.72 5.19
CA VAL A 286 -9.53 -18.61 4.94
C VAL A 286 -10.24 -18.49 6.28
N ILE A 287 -11.07 -17.48 6.44
CA ILE A 287 -11.92 -17.29 7.62
C ILE A 287 -13.32 -17.83 7.32
N CYS A 288 -13.91 -18.54 8.28
CA CYS A 288 -15.27 -19.03 8.19
C CYS A 288 -16.26 -17.87 8.34
N GLN A 289 -17.04 -17.58 7.30
CA GLN A 289 -18.06 -16.52 7.29
C GLN A 289 -19.18 -16.70 8.33
N LYS A 290 -19.27 -17.87 8.98
CA LYS A 290 -20.33 -18.19 9.95
C LYS A 290 -19.89 -18.08 11.42
N CYS A 291 -18.63 -18.37 11.75
CA CYS A 291 -18.12 -18.25 13.12
C CYS A 291 -16.99 -17.21 13.28
N GLY A 292 -16.46 -16.66 12.19
CA GLY A 292 -15.34 -15.73 12.24
C GLY A 292 -13.97 -16.38 12.51
N GLU A 293 -13.92 -17.71 12.71
CA GLU A 293 -12.70 -18.45 13.02
C GLU A 293 -11.98 -18.97 11.76
N ALA A 294 -10.67 -19.21 11.87
CA ALA A 294 -9.87 -19.73 10.78
C ALA A 294 -10.32 -21.14 10.35
N ARG A 295 -10.33 -21.38 9.03
CA ARG A 295 -10.68 -22.67 8.44
C ARG A 295 -9.41 -23.43 8.08
N CYS A 296 -9.25 -24.62 8.64
CA CYS A 296 -8.11 -25.46 8.31
C CYS A 296 -8.21 -25.98 6.85
N PRO A 297 -7.11 -26.46 6.25
CA PRO A 297 -7.11 -27.01 4.89
C PRO A 297 -8.11 -28.15 4.66
N ASN A 298 -8.48 -28.87 5.72
CA ASN A 298 -9.48 -29.94 5.69
C ASN A 298 -10.93 -29.42 5.86
N GLY A 299 -11.13 -28.10 5.87
CA GLY A 299 -12.44 -27.46 5.93
C GLY A 299 -13.05 -27.31 7.33
N HIS A 300 -12.34 -27.73 8.38
CA HIS A 300 -12.81 -27.61 9.77
C HIS A 300 -12.68 -26.17 10.28
N CYS A 301 -13.66 -25.78 11.11
CA CYS A 301 -13.72 -24.51 11.84
C CYS A 301 -14.64 -24.71 13.06
N GLN A 302 -14.73 -23.71 13.95
CA GLN A 302 -15.56 -23.80 15.16
C GLN A 302 -17.06 -23.99 14.92
N CYS A 303 -17.58 -23.75 13.70
CA CYS A 303 -18.97 -24.09 13.36
C CYS A 303 -19.29 -25.59 13.44
N ARG A 304 -18.29 -26.49 13.43
CA ARG A 304 -18.52 -27.93 13.64
C ARG A 304 -18.67 -28.30 15.11
N PHE A 305 -18.04 -27.54 16.01
CA PHE A 305 -18.17 -27.71 17.46
C PHE A 305 -19.42 -27.03 18.00
N ALA A 306 -19.89 -25.95 17.36
CA ALA A 306 -21.13 -25.29 17.72
C ALA A 306 -22.38 -25.99 17.14
N LYS A 307 -22.86 -27.02 17.86
CA LYS A 307 -24.26 -27.23 18.23
C LYS A 307 -24.36 -28.55 19.00
N ASP A 308 -24.15 -28.46 20.30
CA ASP A 308 -24.56 -29.53 21.21
C ASP A 308 -26.05 -29.81 21.01
N ARG A 309 -26.40 -31.09 21.04
CA ARG A 309 -27.76 -31.59 20.96
C ARG A 309 -28.12 -32.24 22.28
N LEU A 310 -29.31 -31.93 22.78
CA LEU A 310 -29.88 -32.63 23.92
C LEU A 310 -30.35 -34.02 23.45
N CYS A 311 -29.82 -35.08 24.06
CA CYS A 311 -30.34 -36.43 23.85
C CYS A 311 -31.74 -36.56 24.49
N GLN A 312 -32.71 -37.12 23.78
CA GLN A 312 -34.08 -37.27 24.31
C GLN A 312 -34.26 -38.44 25.29
N GLU A 313 -33.26 -39.32 25.47
CA GLU A 313 -33.33 -40.41 26.46
C GLU A 313 -32.55 -40.12 27.73
N CYS A 314 -31.27 -39.74 27.63
CA CYS A 314 -30.46 -39.43 28.81
C CYS A 314 -30.53 -37.96 29.25
N PHE A 315 -31.18 -37.09 28.45
CA PHE A 315 -31.34 -35.65 28.71
C PHE A 315 -30.02 -34.89 28.92
N LEU A 316 -28.90 -35.42 28.43
CA LEU A 316 -27.60 -34.75 28.46
C LEU A 316 -27.36 -33.98 27.15
N LEU A 317 -26.76 -32.79 27.27
CA LEU A 317 -26.18 -32.05 26.14
C LEU A 317 -24.93 -32.81 25.66
N LYS A 318 -24.98 -33.26 24.41
CA LYS A 318 -23.94 -34.08 23.78
C LYS A 318 -23.53 -33.45 22.46
N ALA A 319 -22.24 -33.54 22.10
CA ALA A 319 -21.75 -33.06 20.82
C ALA A 319 -22.50 -33.74 19.65
N ARG A 320 -22.70 -33.04 18.52
CA ARG A 320 -23.42 -33.60 17.36
C ARG A 320 -22.83 -34.91 16.83
N SER A 321 -21.53 -35.15 17.01
CA SER A 321 -20.85 -36.40 16.64
C SER A 321 -21.37 -37.63 17.39
N GLN A 322 -22.01 -37.43 18.55
CA GLN A 322 -22.65 -38.48 19.34
C GLN A 322 -24.04 -38.87 18.81
N PHE A 323 -24.47 -38.33 17.66
CA PHE A 323 -25.73 -38.65 17.01
C PHE A 323 -25.46 -39.13 15.57
N GLU A 324 -26.22 -40.11 15.09
CA GLU A 324 -26.33 -40.34 13.64
C GLU A 324 -27.08 -39.17 13.00
N SER A 325 -26.81 -38.87 11.73
CA SER A 325 -27.04 -37.56 11.09
C SER A 325 -28.44 -36.96 11.24
N GLU A 326 -29.44 -37.77 11.58
CA GLU A 326 -30.84 -37.37 11.81
C GLU A 326 -31.45 -37.81 13.16
N ASN A 327 -30.73 -38.58 13.99
CA ASN A 327 -31.27 -39.10 15.26
C ASN A 327 -31.31 -38.04 16.38
N SER A 328 -32.33 -38.13 17.23
CA SER A 328 -32.50 -37.35 18.48
C SER A 328 -32.01 -38.10 19.73
N VAL A 329 -31.56 -39.35 19.56
CA VAL A 329 -31.00 -40.21 20.60
C VAL A 329 -29.49 -40.35 20.35
N CYS A 330 -28.67 -40.19 21.40
CA CYS A 330 -27.22 -40.32 21.28
C CYS A 330 -26.81 -41.80 21.17
N ARG A 331 -25.62 -42.06 20.61
CA ARG A 331 -25.09 -43.41 20.40
C ARG A 331 -25.02 -44.24 21.69
N ASP A 332 -24.62 -43.62 22.81
CA ASP A 332 -24.59 -44.27 24.13
C ASP A 332 -25.96 -44.82 24.60
N CYS A 333 -27.06 -44.27 24.08
CA CYS A 333 -28.43 -44.70 24.39
C CYS A 333 -29.06 -45.56 23.30
N ALA A 334 -28.40 -45.67 22.14
CA ALA A 334 -28.88 -46.46 20.99
C ALA A 334 -28.26 -47.86 20.95
N GLU A 335 -27.27 -48.14 21.81
CA GLU A 335 -26.75 -49.49 22.14
C GLU A 335 -27.57 -50.15 23.25
#